data_AF-A0A3A9K5Y0-F1
#
_entry.id   AF-A0A3A9K5Y0-F1
#
_cell.length_a   1.000
_cell.length_b   1.000
_cell.length_c   1.000
_cell.angle_alpha   90.00
_cell.angle_beta   90.00
_cell.angle_gamma   90.00
#
_symmetry.space_group_name_H-M   'P 1'
#
loop_
_entity.id
_entity.type
_entity.pdbx_description
1 polymer ?
#
loop_
_entity_poly.entity_id
_entity_poly.type
_entity_poly.pdbx_seq_one_letter_code
_entity_poly.pdbx_strand_id
1 'polypeptide(L)'
;MHKNKVIILAIGTVILIALSIAMFYLEGQGPNSISDTGPEVSQSGNEENQETSEQGSTSSTPEGNINQGDDTGQVTDNTIEGEGQDTLRRYAKESISESNFTSESSNLTQESLLNQSKLAQTYYLKQEESTIGSENIETEAKLISLELIGWKEHAEENYSFTYSFDDFIEFLNQEEYLEEDSNEPNDILLEELKKTDEELYHRQLELQYLKPFIWDSIESEIAPEGNTEDNNNKYFNDFEQQILGKIFEENPQLIEDDN
;
A
#
# COMPACT_ATOMS: atom_id res chain seq x y z
N MET A 1 -9.24 37.03 44.80
CA MET A 1 -8.27 36.36 43.90
C MET A 1 -8.42 34.83 43.81
N HIS A 2 -9.18 34.16 44.67
CA HIS A 2 -9.29 32.69 44.66
C HIS A 2 -10.35 32.12 43.68
N LYS A 3 -11.40 32.88 43.35
CA LYS A 3 -12.52 32.42 42.50
C LYS A 3 -12.17 32.33 41.01
N ASN A 4 -11.37 33.27 40.49
CA ASN A 4 -10.96 33.25 39.08
C ASN A 4 -9.97 32.12 38.78
N LYS A 5 -9.14 31.73 39.76
CA LYS A 5 -8.21 30.59 39.61
C LYS A 5 -8.95 29.25 39.53
N VAL A 6 -10.06 29.10 40.27
CA VAL A 6 -10.88 27.88 40.24
C VAL A 6 -11.65 27.76 38.91
N ILE A 7 -12.09 28.89 38.35
CA ILE A 7 -12.79 28.90 37.04
C ILE A 7 -11.83 28.54 35.90
N ILE A 8 -10.61 29.08 35.90
CA ILE A 8 -9.59 28.73 34.89
C ILE A 8 -9.21 27.25 35.01
N LEU A 9 -9.10 26.72 36.23
CA LEU A 9 -8.80 25.31 36.45
C LEU A 9 -9.95 24.41 35.96
N ALA A 10 -11.20 24.78 36.23
CA ALA A 10 -12.37 24.05 35.75
C ALA A 10 -12.48 24.05 34.22
N ILE A 11 -12.19 25.17 33.55
CA ILE A 11 -12.15 25.25 32.08
C ILE A 11 -11.02 24.37 31.52
N GLY A 12 -9.84 24.39 32.16
CA GLY A 12 -8.73 23.52 31.77
C GLY A 12 -9.06 22.03 31.89
N THR A 13 -9.76 21.61 32.94
CA THR A 13 -10.20 20.21 33.11
C THR A 13 -11.21 19.80 32.04
N VAL A 14 -12.16 20.68 31.69
CA VAL A 14 -13.15 20.40 30.65
C VAL A 14 -12.49 20.27 29.27
N ILE A 15 -11.51 21.12 28.97
CA ILE A 15 -10.73 21.03 27.73
C ILE A 15 -9.91 19.73 27.70
N LEU A 16 -9.28 19.34 28.82
CA LEU A 16 -8.55 18.08 28.92
C LEU A 16 -9.45 16.85 28.70
N ILE A 17 -10.64 16.83 29.29
CA ILE A 17 -11.60 15.73 29.10
C ILE A 17 -12.05 15.66 27.63
N ALA A 18 -12.33 16.81 27.00
CA ALA A 18 -12.70 16.86 25.59
C ALA A 18 -11.56 16.37 24.69
N LEU A 19 -10.31 16.74 24.98
CA LEU A 19 -9.13 16.28 24.25
C LEU A 19 -8.87 14.78 24.46
N SER A 20 -9.08 14.25 25.67
CA SER A 20 -8.97 12.80 25.92
C SER A 20 -10.03 12.00 25.16
N ILE A 21 -11.25 12.51 25.05
CA ILE A 21 -12.32 11.87 24.24
C ILE A 21 -11.96 11.95 22.75
N ALA A 22 -11.42 13.07 22.28
CA ALA A 22 -10.95 13.22 20.91
C ALA A 22 -9.77 12.28 20.60
N MET A 23 -8.82 12.11 21.53
CA MET A 23 -7.76 11.12 21.41
C MET A 23 -8.32 9.70 21.33
N PHE A 24 -9.27 9.33 22.18
CA PHE A 24 -9.90 8.01 22.12
C PHE A 24 -10.63 7.75 20.79
N TYR A 25 -11.17 8.80 20.17
CA TYR A 25 -11.80 8.73 18.85
C TYR A 25 -10.77 8.60 17.71
N LEU A 26 -9.62 9.26 17.83
CA LEU A 26 -8.51 9.17 16.87
C LEU A 26 -7.75 7.85 17.00
N GLU A 27 -7.61 7.33 18.21
CA GLU A 27 -6.91 6.08 18.55
C GLU A 27 -7.81 4.84 18.34
N GLY A 28 -9.12 5.03 18.20
CA GLY A 28 -10.08 4.01 17.79
C GLY A 28 -10.14 3.75 16.28
N GLN A 29 -9.37 4.48 15.46
CA GLN A 29 -9.28 4.32 14.00
C GLN A 29 -7.86 4.02 13.50
N GLY A 30 -7.07 3.27 14.27
CA GLY A 30 -5.80 2.72 13.79
C GLY A 30 -5.34 1.52 14.61
N PRO A 31 -5.01 0.37 14.00
CA PRO A 31 -4.48 -0.78 14.72
C PRO A 31 -3.03 -0.50 15.17
N ASN A 32 -2.79 -0.70 16.47
CA ASN A 32 -1.51 -1.04 17.09
C ASN A 32 -0.27 -0.17 16.74
N SER A 33 0.01 0.81 17.58
CA SER A 33 1.40 1.25 17.83
C SER A 33 1.82 0.85 19.25
N ILE A 34 2.82 -0.03 19.27
CA ILE A 34 3.45 -0.64 20.43
C ILE A 34 4.20 0.43 21.26
N SER A 35 3.94 0.45 22.58
CA SER A 35 4.85 0.85 23.67
C SER A 35 4.14 0.39 24.96
N ASP A 36 4.59 -0.57 25.75
CA ASP A 36 5.87 -0.57 26.45
C ASP A 36 6.05 -1.96 27.10
N THR A 37 6.93 -2.79 26.53
CA THR A 37 7.62 -3.86 27.27
C THR A 37 9.11 -3.64 27.13
N GLY A 38 9.58 -2.49 27.64
CA GLY A 38 10.96 -2.40 28.10
C GLY A 38 11.22 -3.49 29.15
N PRO A 39 12.39 -4.15 29.15
CA PRO A 39 12.69 -5.17 30.14
C PRO A 39 12.74 -4.51 31.53
N GLU A 40 11.89 -4.99 32.45
CA GLU A 40 11.98 -4.65 33.86
C GLU A 40 13.40 -4.95 34.37
N VAL A 41 14.12 -3.87 34.69
CA VAL A 41 15.29 -3.92 35.55
C VAL A 41 14.79 -4.25 36.95
N SER A 42 14.70 -5.54 37.26
CA SER A 42 14.51 -6.00 38.64
C SER A 42 15.85 -5.88 39.38
N GLN A 43 16.09 -4.70 39.95
CA GLN A 43 17.18 -4.48 40.89
C GLN A 43 16.71 -4.91 42.28
N SER A 44 17.09 -6.11 42.71
CA SER A 44 17.18 -6.46 44.12
C SER A 44 18.43 -7.30 44.33
N GLY A 45 19.41 -6.71 44.99
CA GLY A 45 20.72 -7.31 45.23
C GLY A 45 20.71 -8.35 46.35
N ASN A 46 21.59 -9.35 46.24
CA ASN A 46 22.66 -9.53 47.22
C ASN A 46 23.77 -10.48 46.71
N GLU A 47 24.99 -9.99 46.86
CA GLU A 47 26.33 -10.61 47.02
C GLU A 47 26.46 -12.15 47.08
N GLU A 48 27.38 -12.76 46.31
CA GLU A 48 28.75 -13.14 46.73
C GLU A 48 29.46 -14.06 45.69
N ASN A 49 30.73 -13.75 45.41
CA ASN A 49 31.89 -14.61 45.07
C ASN A 49 31.70 -15.99 44.39
N GLN A 50 32.43 -16.27 43.30
CA GLN A 50 33.77 -16.90 43.36
C GLN A 50 34.37 -17.18 41.96
N GLU A 51 35.68 -16.99 41.87
CA GLU A 51 36.60 -17.33 40.78
C GLU A 51 36.61 -18.84 40.45
N THR A 52 37.00 -19.24 39.23
CA THR A 52 38.29 -19.94 38.95
C THR A 52 38.28 -20.71 37.61
N SER A 53 39.40 -20.51 36.91
CA SER A 53 40.08 -21.13 35.77
C SER A 53 40.02 -22.66 35.50
N GLU A 54 40.61 -22.97 34.32
CA GLU A 54 41.33 -24.19 33.86
C GLU A 54 40.60 -25.00 32.76
N GLN A 55 41.02 -25.04 31.48
CA GLN A 55 42.30 -25.36 30.81
C GLN A 55 42.53 -26.88 30.56
N GLY A 56 42.66 -27.25 29.26
CA GLY A 56 43.33 -28.49 28.78
C GLY A 56 42.54 -29.28 27.71
N SER A 57 42.76 -29.10 26.39
CA SER A 57 43.77 -29.78 25.52
C SER A 57 43.67 -31.33 25.55
N THR A 58 43.43 -32.10 24.47
CA THR A 58 44.16 -32.18 23.18
C THR A 58 43.53 -33.17 22.16
N SER A 59 43.87 -32.97 20.87
CA SER A 59 44.05 -33.94 19.75
C SER A 59 42.81 -34.59 19.12
N SER A 60 42.53 -34.58 17.80
CA SER A 60 43.41 -34.63 16.62
C SER A 60 42.66 -34.15 15.34
N THR A 61 43.35 -33.42 14.44
CA THR A 61 42.95 -33.09 13.04
C THR A 61 43.97 -33.78 12.10
N PRO A 62 43.77 -34.03 10.78
CA PRO A 62 43.15 -33.10 9.82
C PRO A 62 42.30 -33.70 8.67
N GLU A 63 41.43 -32.88 8.07
CA GLU A 63 41.36 -32.63 6.61
C GLU A 63 40.17 -31.72 6.27
N GLY A 64 40.42 -30.59 5.60
CA GLY A 64 39.37 -29.70 5.08
C GLY A 64 39.71 -28.21 5.20
N ASN A 65 40.63 -27.76 4.35
CA ASN A 65 41.18 -26.41 4.26
C ASN A 65 40.29 -25.48 3.42
N ILE A 66 39.74 -24.39 3.97
CA ILE A 66 39.44 -23.15 3.21
C ILE A 66 39.72 -21.94 4.12
N ASN A 67 40.58 -21.04 3.63
CA ASN A 67 41.24 -19.96 4.36
C ASN A 67 40.30 -18.87 4.89
N GLN A 68 40.60 -18.42 6.10
CA GLN A 68 40.28 -17.10 6.63
C GLN A 68 41.24 -16.08 6.01
N GLY A 69 40.70 -15.02 5.41
CA GLY A 69 41.40 -13.77 5.15
C GLY A 69 40.70 -12.67 5.93
N ASP A 70 41.33 -12.21 7.00
CA ASP A 70 41.00 -10.98 7.69
C ASP A 70 41.31 -9.82 6.74
N ASP A 71 40.28 -9.12 6.27
CA ASP A 71 40.45 -7.85 5.58
C ASP A 71 39.49 -6.85 6.23
N THR A 72 40.10 -5.93 6.98
CA THR A 72 39.52 -4.65 7.36
C THR A 72 39.25 -3.84 6.08
N GLY A 73 38.19 -4.22 5.37
CA GLY A 73 37.70 -3.57 4.18
C GLY A 73 36.39 -2.87 4.50
N GLN A 74 36.42 -1.55 4.43
CA GLN A 74 35.26 -0.65 4.41
C GLN A 74 34.13 -1.29 3.57
N VAL A 75 33.05 -1.75 4.23
CA VAL A 75 31.85 -2.19 3.53
C VAL A 75 31.25 -0.93 2.92
N THR A 76 31.58 -0.66 1.67
CA THR A 76 30.84 0.26 0.83
C THR A 76 29.42 -0.28 0.71
N ASP A 77 28.52 0.54 1.21
CA ASP A 77 27.07 0.44 1.27
C ASP A 77 26.43 0.38 -0.14
N ASN A 78 26.74 -0.66 -0.92
CA ASN A 78 26.29 -0.81 -2.31
C ASN A 78 25.82 -2.23 -2.66
N THR A 79 25.74 -3.15 -1.69
CA THR A 79 25.30 -4.54 -1.91
C THR A 79 23.87 -4.80 -1.43
N ILE A 80 23.25 -3.87 -0.70
CA ILE A 80 21.92 -4.05 -0.10
C ILE A 80 20.79 -3.77 -1.11
N GLU A 81 21.00 -2.90 -2.11
CA GLU A 81 19.99 -2.62 -3.15
C GLU A 81 19.71 -3.84 -4.06
N GLY A 82 20.73 -4.64 -4.39
CA GLY A 82 20.56 -5.78 -5.30
C GLY A 82 19.75 -6.94 -4.73
N GLU A 83 19.86 -7.22 -3.43
CA GLU A 83 19.13 -8.32 -2.78
C GLU A 83 17.62 -8.01 -2.64
N GLY A 84 17.28 -6.73 -2.44
CA GLY A 84 15.89 -6.26 -2.42
C GLY A 84 15.22 -6.39 -3.79
N GLN A 85 15.89 -5.91 -4.84
CA GLN A 85 15.35 -5.94 -6.20
C GLN A 85 15.14 -7.37 -6.73
N ASP A 86 16.09 -8.29 -6.48
CA ASP A 86 15.95 -9.70 -6.87
C ASP A 86 14.80 -10.39 -6.13
N THR A 87 14.56 -10.01 -4.87
CA THR A 87 13.44 -10.51 -4.07
C THR A 87 12.10 -10.01 -4.62
N LEU A 88 11.98 -8.71 -4.91
CA LEU A 88 10.78 -8.12 -5.52
C LEU A 88 10.48 -8.76 -6.88
N ARG A 89 11.51 -8.96 -7.71
CA ARG A 89 11.37 -9.61 -9.02
C ARG A 89 10.93 -11.07 -8.90
N ARG A 90 11.38 -11.77 -7.85
CA ARG A 90 10.88 -13.12 -7.54
C ARG A 90 9.42 -13.09 -7.15
N TYR A 91 9.00 -12.17 -6.29
CA TYR A 91 7.58 -12.02 -5.91
C TYR A 91 6.69 -11.69 -7.11
N ALA A 92 7.11 -10.78 -7.99
CA ALA A 92 6.37 -10.47 -9.21
C ALA A 92 6.17 -11.72 -10.07
N LYS A 93 7.24 -12.50 -10.32
CA LYS A 93 7.16 -13.74 -11.10
C LYS A 93 6.28 -14.81 -10.45
N GLU A 94 6.37 -14.98 -9.14
CA GLU A 94 5.53 -15.91 -8.40
C GLU A 94 4.05 -15.49 -8.49
N SER A 95 3.72 -14.23 -8.26
CA SER A 95 2.35 -13.71 -8.39
C SER A 95 1.79 -13.86 -9.79
N ILE A 96 2.57 -13.54 -10.83
CA ILE A 96 2.20 -13.73 -12.25
C ILE A 96 1.95 -15.21 -12.56
N SER A 97 2.75 -16.11 -12.00
CA SER A 97 2.59 -17.55 -12.20
C SER A 97 1.39 -18.12 -11.45
N GLU A 98 1.00 -17.53 -10.32
CA GLU A 98 -0.14 -17.94 -9.51
C GLU A 98 -1.48 -17.42 -10.08
N SER A 99 -1.44 -16.30 -10.80
CA SER A 99 -2.61 -15.76 -11.49
C SER A 99 -3.02 -16.62 -12.68
N ASN A 100 -4.29 -17.05 -12.69
CA ASN A 100 -4.90 -17.76 -13.82
C ASN A 100 -5.54 -16.75 -14.77
N PHE A 101 -4.74 -16.11 -15.62
CA PHE A 101 -5.28 -15.18 -16.62
C PHE A 101 -6.11 -15.91 -17.67
N THR A 102 -7.34 -15.46 -17.87
CA THR A 102 -8.20 -15.83 -19.00
C THR A 102 -7.91 -14.93 -20.20
N SER A 103 -8.25 -15.36 -21.41
CA SER A 103 -8.09 -14.58 -22.65
C SER A 103 -8.87 -13.26 -22.69
N GLU A 104 -9.71 -13.00 -21.68
CA GLU A 104 -10.44 -11.74 -21.52
C GLU A 104 -9.57 -10.60 -20.96
N SER A 105 -8.29 -10.85 -20.64
CA SER A 105 -7.31 -9.85 -20.24
C SER A 105 -7.10 -8.71 -21.25
N SER A 106 -7.53 -8.89 -22.50
CA SER A 106 -7.31 -7.93 -23.60
C SER A 106 -8.31 -6.78 -23.68
N ASN A 107 -9.45 -6.82 -22.97
CA ASN A 107 -10.43 -5.72 -22.99
C ASN A 107 -10.60 -5.12 -21.59
N LEU A 108 -10.91 -3.82 -21.52
CA LEU A 108 -11.19 -3.13 -20.25
C LEU A 108 -12.57 -3.56 -19.72
N THR A 109 -12.60 -4.69 -19.03
CA THR A 109 -13.80 -5.25 -18.40
C THR A 109 -13.61 -5.38 -16.90
N GLN A 110 -14.72 -5.44 -16.16
CA GLN A 110 -14.66 -5.71 -14.72
C GLN A 110 -13.91 -7.02 -14.40
N GLU A 111 -14.07 -8.08 -15.20
CA GLU A 111 -13.35 -9.35 -14.98
C GLU A 111 -11.84 -9.20 -15.20
N SER A 112 -11.43 -8.47 -16.25
CA SER A 112 -10.01 -8.19 -16.51
C SER A 112 -9.37 -7.40 -15.36
N LEU A 113 -10.07 -6.37 -14.85
CA LEU A 113 -9.62 -5.55 -13.73
C LEU A 113 -9.59 -6.35 -12.43
N LEU A 114 -10.59 -7.20 -12.18
CA LEU A 114 -10.62 -8.08 -11.01
C LEU A 114 -9.39 -9.00 -10.98
N ASN A 115 -9.07 -9.65 -12.11
CA ASN A 115 -7.91 -10.53 -12.20
C ASN A 115 -6.61 -9.76 -11.98
N GLN A 116 -6.51 -8.54 -12.52
CA GLN A 116 -5.32 -7.69 -12.35
C GLN A 116 -5.17 -7.20 -10.90
N SER A 117 -6.27 -6.77 -10.27
CA SER A 117 -6.30 -6.37 -8.86
C SER A 117 -5.86 -7.51 -7.94
N LYS A 118 -6.33 -8.74 -8.20
CA LYS A 118 -5.87 -9.92 -7.43
C LYS A 118 -4.37 -10.14 -7.55
N LEU A 119 -3.82 -10.00 -8.76
CA LEU A 119 -2.37 -10.11 -8.95
C LEU A 119 -1.64 -9.02 -8.17
N ALA A 120 -2.09 -7.78 -8.27
CA ALA A 120 -1.46 -6.65 -7.58
C ALA A 120 -1.46 -6.86 -6.07
N GLN A 121 -2.61 -7.21 -5.49
CA GLN A 121 -2.73 -7.50 -4.05
C GLN A 121 -1.89 -8.71 -3.63
N THR A 122 -1.84 -9.77 -4.46
CA THR A 122 -0.98 -10.94 -4.18
C THR A 122 0.50 -10.55 -4.20
N TYR A 123 0.91 -9.67 -5.12
CA TYR A 123 2.27 -9.14 -5.19
C TYR A 123 2.60 -8.28 -3.96
N TYR A 124 1.75 -7.33 -3.57
CA TYR A 124 1.97 -6.49 -2.40
C TYR A 124 1.96 -7.28 -1.09
N LEU A 125 1.08 -8.28 -0.97
CA LEU A 125 1.06 -9.17 0.19
C LEU A 125 2.34 -10.02 0.32
N LYS A 126 3.04 -10.33 -0.77
CA LYS A 126 4.33 -11.01 -0.69
C LYS A 126 5.45 -10.08 -0.22
N GLN A 127 5.30 -8.77 -0.42
CA GLN A 127 6.27 -7.75 0.01
C GLN A 127 6.12 -7.42 1.48
N GLU A 128 4.88 -7.22 1.92
CA GLU A 128 4.57 -7.04 3.33
C GLU A 128 4.64 -8.42 3.99
N GLU A 129 5.45 -8.63 5.02
CA GLU A 129 5.42 -9.87 5.83
C GLU A 129 4.13 -9.97 6.68
N SER A 130 3.01 -9.53 6.11
CA SER A 130 1.71 -9.34 6.74
C SER A 130 0.87 -10.60 6.61
N THR A 131 0.19 -10.95 7.69
CA THR A 131 -0.78 -12.05 7.76
C THR A 131 -2.18 -11.59 7.33
N ILE A 132 -2.31 -10.78 6.28
CA ILE A 132 -3.64 -10.51 5.69
C ILE A 132 -4.11 -11.81 5.04
N GLY A 133 -5.28 -12.30 5.46
CA GLY A 133 -5.85 -13.53 4.94
C GLY A 133 -6.25 -13.41 3.47
N SER A 134 -6.15 -14.49 2.71
CA SER A 134 -6.51 -14.56 1.28
C SER A 134 -7.95 -14.14 0.98
N GLU A 135 -8.85 -14.21 1.98
CA GLU A 135 -10.24 -13.78 1.87
C GLU A 135 -10.38 -12.25 1.74
N ASN A 136 -9.46 -11.48 2.31
CA ASN A 136 -9.44 -10.02 2.16
C ASN A 136 -9.04 -9.60 0.73
N ILE A 137 -8.11 -10.34 0.11
CA ILE A 137 -7.63 -10.07 -1.26
C ILE A 137 -8.78 -10.13 -2.28
N GLU A 138 -9.65 -11.13 -2.16
CA GLU A 138 -10.77 -11.34 -3.09
C GLU A 138 -11.80 -10.21 -3.01
N THR A 139 -12.19 -9.83 -1.80
CA THR A 139 -13.15 -8.75 -1.57
C THR A 139 -12.59 -7.39 -1.98
N GLU A 140 -11.34 -7.11 -1.64
CA GLU A 140 -10.68 -5.86 -1.99
C GLU A 140 -10.44 -5.74 -3.50
N ALA A 141 -9.95 -6.81 -4.15
CA ALA A 141 -9.78 -6.82 -5.60
C ALA A 141 -11.12 -6.62 -6.33
N LYS A 142 -12.20 -7.19 -5.79
CA LYS A 142 -13.56 -6.97 -6.29
C LYS A 142 -13.99 -5.52 -6.15
N LEU A 143 -13.78 -4.90 -4.99
CA LEU A 143 -14.10 -3.48 -4.78
C LEU A 143 -13.34 -2.59 -5.77
N ILE A 144 -12.02 -2.78 -5.90
CA ILE A 144 -11.19 -2.02 -6.85
C ILE A 144 -11.70 -2.18 -8.29
N SER A 145 -12.04 -3.41 -8.70
CA SER A 145 -12.55 -3.67 -10.05
C SER A 145 -13.90 -2.99 -10.32
N LEU A 146 -14.80 -3.02 -9.32
CA LEU A 146 -16.11 -2.38 -9.39
C LEU A 146 -15.98 -0.86 -9.42
N GLU A 147 -15.06 -0.33 -8.64
CA GLU A 147 -14.80 1.09 -8.59
C GLU A 147 -14.29 1.60 -9.94
N LEU A 148 -13.25 0.99 -10.49
CA LEU A 148 -12.65 1.42 -11.76
C LEU A 148 -13.62 1.30 -12.94
N ILE A 149 -14.40 0.22 -13.02
CA ILE A 149 -15.42 0.11 -14.06
C ILE A 149 -16.56 1.11 -13.82
N GLY A 150 -16.93 1.35 -12.57
CA GLY A 150 -17.95 2.34 -12.19
C GLY A 150 -17.53 3.76 -12.54
N TRP A 151 -16.26 4.11 -12.36
CA TRP A 151 -15.67 5.37 -12.82
C TRP A 151 -15.84 5.53 -14.33
N LYS A 152 -15.45 4.51 -15.10
CA LYS A 152 -15.59 4.52 -16.56
C LYS A 152 -17.05 4.66 -16.98
N GLU A 153 -17.92 3.80 -16.49
CA GLU A 153 -19.34 3.78 -16.87
C GLU A 153 -20.05 5.08 -16.49
N HIS A 154 -19.80 5.60 -15.28
CA HIS A 154 -20.39 6.87 -14.85
C HIS A 154 -19.93 8.04 -15.71
N ALA A 155 -18.64 8.08 -16.09
CA ALA A 155 -18.10 9.09 -16.99
C ALA A 155 -18.73 9.00 -18.40
N GLU A 156 -18.81 7.80 -18.98
CA GLU A 156 -19.40 7.56 -20.31
C GLU A 156 -20.92 7.85 -20.35
N GLU A 157 -21.64 7.67 -19.24
CA GLU A 157 -23.08 7.91 -19.16
C GLU A 157 -23.45 9.39 -19.00
N ASN A 158 -22.65 10.15 -18.24
CA ASN A 158 -23.04 11.48 -17.75
C ASN A 158 -22.24 12.64 -18.38
N TYR A 159 -21.11 12.33 -19.01
CA TYR A 159 -20.18 13.32 -19.54
C TYR A 159 -19.78 12.97 -20.97
N SER A 160 -18.98 13.82 -21.62
CA SER A 160 -18.54 13.60 -23.00
C SER A 160 -17.33 12.66 -23.09
N PHE A 161 -17.24 11.68 -22.18
CA PHE A 161 -16.13 10.74 -22.08
C PHE A 161 -16.39 9.48 -22.91
N THR A 162 -15.33 8.93 -23.51
CA THR A 162 -15.35 7.62 -24.14
C THR A 162 -13.97 7.01 -23.99
N TYR A 163 -13.90 5.81 -23.43
CA TYR A 163 -12.60 5.18 -23.21
C TYR A 163 -11.91 4.83 -24.53
N SER A 164 -10.65 5.23 -24.66
CA SER A 164 -9.72 4.86 -25.72
C SER A 164 -8.37 4.56 -25.11
N PHE A 165 -7.81 3.40 -25.43
CA PHE A 165 -6.48 3.02 -24.92
C PHE A 165 -5.38 3.96 -25.46
N ASP A 166 -5.52 4.42 -26.71
CA ASP A 166 -4.54 5.34 -27.31
C ASP A 166 -4.51 6.69 -26.55
N ASP A 167 -5.68 7.22 -26.20
CA ASP A 167 -5.80 8.48 -25.45
C ASP A 167 -5.29 8.31 -24.01
N PHE A 168 -5.53 7.14 -23.40
CA PHE A 168 -4.99 6.78 -22.09
C PHE A 168 -3.46 6.76 -22.08
N ILE A 169 -2.83 6.15 -23.08
CA ILE A 169 -1.37 6.14 -23.21
C ILE A 169 -0.82 7.54 -23.49
N GLU A 170 -1.52 8.36 -24.28
CA GLU A 170 -1.12 9.75 -24.48
C GLU A 170 -1.12 10.54 -23.16
N PHE A 171 -2.16 10.40 -22.34
CA PHE A 171 -2.23 10.99 -21.00
C PHE A 171 -1.04 10.60 -20.11
N LEU A 172 -0.70 9.30 -20.04
CA LEU A 172 0.44 8.83 -19.24
C LEU A 172 1.78 9.42 -19.66
N ASN A 173 1.95 9.71 -20.95
CA ASN A 173 3.19 10.29 -21.49
C ASN A 173 3.25 11.81 -21.31
N GLN A 174 2.11 12.51 -21.30
CA GLN A 174 2.05 13.97 -21.15
C GLN A 174 2.32 14.43 -19.72
N GLU A 175 1.77 13.70 -18.75
CA GLU A 175 1.87 14.02 -17.32
C GLU A 175 3.11 13.42 -16.64
N GLU A 176 4.04 12.84 -17.42
CA GLU A 176 5.29 12.21 -16.91
C GLU A 176 5.06 11.18 -15.78
N TYR A 177 3.85 10.60 -15.65
CA TYR A 177 3.51 9.61 -14.61
C TYR A 177 4.41 8.38 -14.59
N LEU A 178 4.99 8.04 -15.74
CA LEU A 178 5.91 6.92 -15.88
C LEU A 178 7.35 7.25 -15.44
N GLU A 179 7.68 8.54 -15.27
CA GLU A 179 9.03 9.01 -14.93
C GLU A 179 9.10 9.65 -13.53
N GLU A 180 8.06 10.32 -13.06
CA GLU A 180 8.07 11.08 -11.79
C GLU A 180 7.66 10.25 -10.56
N ASP A 181 6.92 9.16 -10.78
CA ASP A 181 6.28 8.34 -9.73
C ASP A 181 6.95 6.96 -9.54
N SER A 182 8.29 6.91 -9.66
CA SER A 182 9.07 5.66 -9.59
C SER A 182 8.92 4.98 -8.23
N ASN A 183 7.94 4.11 -8.11
CA ASN A 183 7.75 3.20 -6.99
C ASN A 183 8.39 1.88 -7.38
N GLU A 184 9.60 1.62 -6.90
CA GLU A 184 10.44 0.48 -7.30
C GLU A 184 9.68 -0.87 -7.33
N PRO A 185 8.87 -1.22 -6.30
CA PRO A 185 7.95 -2.35 -6.39
C PRO A 185 7.03 -2.37 -7.62
N ASN A 186 6.38 -1.26 -7.95
CA ASN A 186 5.50 -1.16 -9.11
C ASN A 186 6.27 -1.26 -10.42
N ASP A 187 7.40 -0.58 -10.53
CA ASP A 187 8.24 -0.60 -11.72
C ASP A 187 8.70 -2.02 -12.03
N ILE A 188 9.11 -2.79 -11.01
CA ILE A 188 9.51 -4.19 -11.15
C ILE A 188 8.34 -5.06 -11.59
N LEU A 189 7.14 -4.85 -11.04
CA LEU A 189 5.95 -5.61 -11.46
C LEU A 189 5.63 -5.31 -12.93
N LEU A 190 5.58 -4.04 -13.32
CA LEU A 190 5.34 -3.59 -14.68
C LEU A 190 6.38 -4.15 -15.67
N GLU A 191 7.66 -4.15 -15.30
CA GLU A 191 8.73 -4.76 -16.10
C GLU A 191 8.50 -6.26 -16.36
N GLU A 192 8.12 -7.02 -15.33
CA GLU A 192 7.90 -8.46 -15.46
C GLU A 192 6.60 -8.79 -16.21
N LEU A 193 5.55 -7.99 -16.04
CA LEU A 193 4.33 -8.10 -16.83
C LEU A 193 4.63 -7.84 -18.30
N LYS A 194 5.35 -6.76 -18.63
CA LYS A 194 5.74 -6.41 -20.02
C LYS A 194 6.57 -7.49 -20.70
N LYS A 195 7.37 -8.25 -19.95
CA LYS A 195 8.13 -9.41 -20.47
C LYS A 195 7.25 -10.64 -20.71
N THR A 196 6.14 -10.74 -19.99
CA THR A 196 5.25 -11.91 -20.01
C THR A 196 4.13 -11.74 -21.03
N ASP A 197 3.39 -10.64 -20.94
CA ASP A 197 2.26 -10.30 -21.80
C ASP A 197 2.05 -8.77 -21.80
N GLU A 198 2.00 -8.19 -22.99
CA GLU A 198 1.80 -6.74 -23.18
C GLU A 198 0.42 -6.28 -22.71
N GLU A 199 -0.62 -7.11 -22.85
CA GLU A 199 -1.98 -6.77 -22.39
C GLU A 199 -2.04 -6.71 -20.86
N LEU A 200 -1.33 -7.61 -20.16
CA LEU A 200 -1.28 -7.57 -18.70
C LEU A 200 -0.56 -6.32 -18.18
N TYR A 201 0.48 -5.90 -18.90
CA TYR A 201 1.14 -4.62 -18.63
C TYR A 201 0.17 -3.46 -18.81
N HIS A 202 -0.62 -3.44 -19.89
CA HIS A 202 -1.65 -2.42 -20.12
C HIS A 202 -2.70 -2.37 -19.01
N ARG A 203 -3.25 -3.54 -18.62
CA ARG A 203 -4.24 -3.63 -17.54
C ARG A 203 -3.68 -3.16 -16.20
N GLN A 204 -2.40 -3.42 -15.92
CA GLN A 204 -1.76 -2.93 -14.70
C GLN A 204 -1.62 -1.40 -14.70
N LEU A 205 -1.32 -0.79 -15.86
CA LEU A 205 -1.30 0.68 -15.96
C LEU A 205 -2.69 1.26 -15.72
N GLU A 206 -3.73 0.68 -16.32
CA GLU A 206 -5.11 1.12 -16.11
C GLU A 206 -5.52 0.96 -14.63
N LEU A 207 -5.11 -0.11 -13.95
CA LEU A 207 -5.37 -0.29 -12.52
C LEU A 207 -4.85 0.89 -11.69
N GLN A 208 -3.71 1.47 -12.08
CA GLN A 208 -3.06 2.56 -11.36
C GLN A 208 -3.56 3.94 -11.78
N TYR A 209 -3.83 4.15 -13.07
CA TYR A 209 -3.99 5.49 -13.64
C TYR A 209 -5.35 5.73 -14.33
N LEU A 210 -6.26 4.77 -14.35
CA LEU A 210 -7.55 4.96 -15.01
C LEU A 210 -8.39 6.06 -14.34
N LYS A 211 -8.40 6.15 -13.01
CA LYS A 211 -9.10 7.24 -12.29
C LYS A 211 -8.57 8.63 -12.65
N PRO A 212 -7.26 8.94 -12.51
CA PRO A 212 -6.75 10.26 -12.86
C PRO A 212 -6.94 10.59 -14.34
N PHE A 213 -6.82 9.60 -15.24
CA PHE A 213 -7.14 9.79 -16.66
C PHE A 213 -8.60 10.20 -16.90
N ILE A 214 -9.54 9.48 -16.29
CA ILE A 214 -10.97 9.79 -16.39
C ILE A 214 -11.23 11.18 -15.83
N TRP A 215 -10.66 11.50 -14.67
CA TRP A 215 -10.82 12.80 -14.03
C TRP A 215 -10.32 13.93 -14.93
N ASP A 216 -9.08 13.86 -15.43
CA ASP A 216 -8.50 14.86 -16.33
C ASP A 216 -9.37 15.10 -17.57
N SER A 217 -9.94 14.02 -18.13
CA SER A 217 -10.80 14.10 -19.30
C SER A 217 -12.12 14.83 -19.08
N ILE A 218 -12.68 14.78 -17.86
CA ILE A 218 -14.02 15.32 -17.54
C ILE A 218 -13.98 16.51 -16.59
N GLU A 219 -12.81 16.84 -16.03
CA GLU A 219 -12.65 17.86 -14.99
C GLU A 219 -13.26 19.18 -15.44
N SER A 220 -13.02 19.60 -16.69
CA SER A 220 -13.56 20.85 -17.24
C SER A 220 -15.10 20.90 -17.33
N GLU A 221 -15.77 19.75 -17.40
CA GLU A 221 -17.24 19.66 -17.40
C GLU A 221 -17.83 19.71 -15.99
N ILE A 222 -17.08 19.29 -14.97
CA ILE A 222 -17.51 19.18 -13.57
C ILE A 222 -17.09 20.42 -12.76
N ALA A 223 -15.84 20.86 -12.94
CA ALA A 223 -15.19 21.95 -12.24
C ALA A 223 -14.98 23.13 -13.20
N PRO A 224 -15.81 24.18 -13.14
CA PRO A 224 -15.68 25.33 -14.04
C PRO A 224 -14.34 26.07 -13.87
N GLU A 225 -13.81 26.62 -14.96
CA GLU A 225 -12.52 27.34 -14.98
C GLU A 225 -12.43 28.43 -13.89
N GLY A 226 -11.29 28.47 -13.18
CA GLY A 226 -11.00 29.46 -12.13
C GLY A 226 -11.20 28.98 -10.69
N ASN A 227 -11.35 27.66 -10.48
CA ASN A 227 -11.42 27.06 -9.16
C ASN A 227 -10.07 27.02 -8.43
N THR A 228 -10.12 27.11 -7.10
CA THR A 228 -8.98 26.82 -6.23
C THR A 228 -8.78 25.32 -6.10
N GLU A 229 -7.55 24.88 -5.84
CA GLU A 229 -7.20 23.47 -5.59
C GLU A 229 -8.12 22.80 -4.56
N ASP A 230 -8.45 23.49 -3.47
CA ASP A 230 -9.41 23.03 -2.45
C ASP A 230 -10.81 22.73 -3.00
N ASN A 231 -11.27 23.50 -3.99
CA ASN A 231 -12.57 23.25 -4.61
C ASN A 231 -12.48 22.08 -5.59
N ASN A 232 -11.35 21.91 -6.26
CA ASN A 232 -11.13 20.82 -7.20
C ASN A 232 -11.18 19.46 -6.49
N ASN A 233 -10.47 19.34 -5.37
CA ASN A 233 -10.51 18.15 -4.52
C ASN A 233 -11.93 17.83 -4.04
N LYS A 234 -12.75 18.85 -3.77
CA LYS A 234 -14.14 18.64 -3.41
C LYS A 234 -14.94 18.05 -4.57
N TYR A 235 -14.80 18.57 -5.79
CA TYR A 235 -15.50 18.03 -6.95
C TYR A 235 -15.07 16.59 -7.26
N PHE A 236 -13.78 16.28 -7.15
CA PHE A 236 -13.25 14.93 -7.26
C PHE A 236 -13.91 13.99 -6.24
N ASN A 237 -13.93 14.38 -4.95
CA ASN A 237 -14.52 13.57 -3.89
C ASN A 237 -16.04 13.41 -4.04
N ASP A 238 -16.76 14.46 -4.46
CA ASP A 238 -18.19 14.42 -4.70
C ASP A 238 -18.52 13.49 -5.89
N PHE A 239 -17.66 13.44 -6.90
CA PHE A 239 -17.75 12.50 -8.02
C PHE A 239 -17.50 11.06 -7.57
N GLU A 240 -16.42 10.82 -6.83
CA GLU A 240 -16.08 9.49 -6.30
C GLU A 240 -17.20 8.94 -5.39
N GLN A 241 -17.77 9.77 -4.52
CA GLN A 241 -18.87 9.37 -3.64
C GLN A 241 -20.14 8.95 -4.40
N GLN A 242 -20.42 9.56 -5.56
CA GLN A 242 -21.57 9.15 -6.38
C GLN A 242 -21.36 7.75 -6.96
N ILE A 243 -20.14 7.45 -7.41
CA ILE A 243 -19.77 6.13 -7.94
C ILE A 243 -19.82 5.08 -6.82
N LEU A 244 -19.15 5.34 -5.70
CA LEU A 244 -19.15 4.42 -4.56
C LEU A 244 -20.55 4.22 -3.99
N GLY A 245 -21.36 5.27 -3.91
CA GLY A 245 -22.77 5.19 -3.51
C GLY A 245 -23.56 4.22 -4.39
N LYS A 246 -23.44 4.35 -5.72
CA LYS A 246 -24.08 3.43 -6.67
C LYS A 246 -23.58 1.99 -6.51
N ILE A 247 -22.27 1.80 -6.40
CA ILE A 247 -21.66 0.47 -6.23
C ILE A 247 -22.21 -0.21 -4.98
N PHE A 248 -22.29 0.50 -3.86
CA PHE A 248 -22.78 -0.05 -2.61
C PHE A 248 -24.28 -0.31 -2.59
N GLU A 249 -25.08 0.54 -3.26
CA GLU A 249 -26.51 0.27 -3.46
C GLU A 249 -26.74 -1.01 -4.28
N GLU A 250 -25.91 -1.24 -5.30
CA GLU A 250 -26.00 -2.41 -6.18
C GLU A 250 -25.32 -3.66 -5.60
N ASN A 251 -24.41 -3.50 -4.63
CA ASN A 251 -23.62 -4.57 -4.01
C ASN A 251 -23.63 -4.48 -2.47
N PRO A 252 -24.80 -4.59 -1.80
CA PRO A 252 -24.92 -4.42 -0.36
C PRO A 252 -24.05 -5.41 0.44
N GLN A 253 -23.77 -6.59 -0.12
CA GLN A 253 -22.89 -7.58 0.50
C GLN A 253 -21.48 -7.08 0.79
N LEU A 254 -20.99 -6.04 0.09
CA LEU A 254 -19.67 -5.47 0.33
C LEU A 254 -19.59 -4.64 1.63
N ILE A 255 -20.73 -4.27 2.20
CA ILE A 255 -20.84 -3.53 3.46
C ILE A 255 -21.19 -4.47 4.63
N GLU A 256 -21.85 -5.59 4.34
CA GLU A 256 -22.42 -6.47 5.36
C GLU A 256 -21.43 -7.46 5.99
N ASP A 257 -20.21 -7.60 5.46
CA ASP A 257 -19.18 -8.53 5.96
C ASP A 257 -18.48 -8.07 7.26
N ASP A 258 -18.88 -6.93 7.85
CA ASP A 258 -18.32 -6.36 9.09
C ASP A 258 -19.15 -6.66 10.38
N ASN A 259 -19.96 -7.74 10.42
CA ASN A 259 -20.72 -8.15 11.64
C ASN A 259 -20.37 -9.53 12.20
#